data_AF-A0A969QTN3-F1
#
_entry.id   AF-A0A969QTN3-F1
#
_cell.length_a   1.000
_cell.length_b   1.000
_cell.length_c   1.000
_cell.angle_alpha   90.00
_cell.angle_beta   90.00
_cell.angle_gamma   90.00
#
_symmetry.space_group_name_H-M   'P 1'
#
loop_
_entity.id
_entity.type
_entity.pdbx_description
1 polymer ?
#
loop_
_entity_poly.entity_id
_entity_poly.type
_entity_poly.pdbx_seq_one_letter_code
_entity_poly.pdbx_strand_id
1 'polypeptide(L)'
;MNFSESTFLHAELQRLLKVIEAVRTSGIVAPAYCWLTESSETKANKTYTYIRLVTEKPGKKLVSKSLGKPNSKRHQEWKRAMIRREAIAELEQQLKILDILVQRQAQATKLLGQLENLLIL
;
A
#
# COMPACT_ATOMS: atom_id res chain seq x y z
N MET A 1 -35.82 -16.10 5.81
CA MET A 1 -34.43 -16.32 6.28
C MET A 1 -33.81 -14.95 6.49
N ASN A 2 -33.12 -14.69 7.61
CA ASN A 2 -32.42 -13.41 7.78
C ASN A 2 -31.16 -13.42 6.92
N PHE A 3 -31.18 -12.64 5.83
CA PHE A 3 -30.01 -12.39 4.99
C PHE A 3 -29.02 -11.47 5.72
N SER A 4 -28.40 -12.00 6.76
CA SER A 4 -27.35 -11.33 7.53
C SER A 4 -26.17 -11.00 6.61
N GLU A 5 -25.57 -9.84 6.81
CA GLU A 5 -24.27 -9.47 6.25
C GLU A 5 -23.25 -10.61 6.43
N SER A 6 -22.37 -10.83 5.44
CA SER A 6 -21.33 -11.83 5.58
C SER A 6 -20.37 -11.43 6.71
N THR A 7 -20.49 -12.13 7.84
CA THR A 7 -19.57 -12.00 8.99
C THR A 7 -18.11 -12.18 8.56
N PHE A 8 -17.88 -13.00 7.54
CA PHE A 8 -16.56 -13.26 6.99
C PHE A 8 -15.95 -12.04 6.28
N LEU A 9 -16.71 -11.35 5.42
CA LEU A 9 -16.20 -10.17 4.71
C LEU A 9 -15.86 -9.04 5.68
N HIS A 10 -16.69 -8.85 6.70
CA HIS A 10 -16.44 -7.86 7.75
C HIS A 10 -15.21 -8.22 8.60
N ALA A 11 -15.07 -9.49 8.98
CA ALA A 11 -13.89 -9.96 9.71
C ALA A 11 -12.60 -9.75 8.91
N GLU A 12 -12.64 -10.03 7.61
CA GLU A 12 -11.49 -9.86 6.72
C GLU A 12 -11.12 -8.39 6.52
N LEU A 13 -12.12 -7.50 6.44
CA LEU A 13 -11.90 -6.05 6.37
C LEU A 13 -11.16 -5.56 7.62
N GLN A 14 -11.64 -5.97 8.80
CA GLN A 14 -10.99 -5.63 10.07
C GLN A 14 -9.59 -6.22 10.17
N ARG A 15 -9.38 -7.44 9.66
CA ARG A 15 -8.05 -8.07 9.62
C ARG A 15 -7.08 -7.25 8.76
N LEU A 16 -7.47 -6.87 7.55
CA LEU A 16 -6.63 -6.09 6.63
C LEU A 16 -6.29 -4.70 7.21
N LEU A 17 -7.25 -4.01 7.82
CA LEU A 17 -6.99 -2.74 8.51
C LEU A 17 -5.95 -2.88 9.62
N LYS A 18 -6.04 -3.93 10.44
CA LYS A 18 -5.04 -4.22 11.48
C LYS A 18 -3.66 -4.50 10.90
N VAL A 19 -3.59 -5.22 9.78
CA VAL A 19 -2.31 -5.50 9.10
C VAL A 19 -1.69 -4.23 8.54
N ILE A 20 -2.47 -3.36 7.89
CA ILE A 20 -1.98 -2.06 7.40
C ILE A 20 -1.40 -1.24 8.55
N GLU A 21 -2.13 -1.18 9.67
CA GLU A 21 -1.66 -0.45 10.85
C GLU A 21 -0.37 -1.04 11.40
N ALA A 22 -0.28 -2.37 11.54
CA ALA A 22 0.94 -3.03 11.97
C ALA A 22 2.14 -2.74 11.07
N VAL A 23 1.95 -2.70 9.75
CA VAL A 23 3.01 -2.32 8.79
C VAL A 23 3.42 -0.86 8.98
N ARG A 24 2.47 0.06 9.17
CA ARG A 24 2.74 1.49 9.42
C ARG A 24 3.50 1.70 10.73
N THR A 25 3.15 0.99 11.80
CA THR A 25 3.83 1.11 13.09
C THR A 25 5.20 0.43 13.14
N SER A 26 5.50 -0.50 12.22
CA SER A 26 6.79 -1.19 12.15
C SER A 26 7.97 -0.29 11.74
N GLY A 27 7.70 0.91 11.22
CA GLY A 27 8.72 1.91 10.92
C GLY A 27 8.34 2.86 9.79
N ILE A 28 9.32 3.66 9.35
CA ILE A 28 9.11 4.71 8.33
C ILE A 28 8.56 4.11 7.04
N VAL A 29 7.46 4.64 6.53
CA VAL A 29 6.91 4.30 5.21
C VAL A 29 7.38 5.35 4.20
N ALA A 30 7.93 4.90 3.08
CA ALA A 30 8.41 5.80 2.03
C ALA A 30 7.22 6.54 1.36
N PRO A 31 7.34 7.85 1.05
CA PRO A 31 6.35 8.54 0.23
C PRO A 31 6.20 7.94 -1.18
N ALA A 32 5.05 8.13 -1.83
CA ALA A 32 4.80 7.65 -3.19
C ALA A 32 5.76 8.24 -4.24
N TYR A 33 6.08 9.53 -4.09
CA TYR A 33 6.89 10.31 -5.04
C TYR A 33 8.40 10.19 -4.81
N CYS A 34 8.88 9.09 -4.23
CA CYS A 34 10.31 8.88 -4.01
C CYS A 34 10.78 7.49 -4.49
N TRP A 35 12.02 7.45 -4.95
CA TRP A 35 12.69 6.24 -5.44
C TRP A 35 14.19 6.30 -5.17
N LEU A 36 14.83 5.14 -5.23
CA LEU A 36 16.28 5.00 -5.13
C LEU A 36 16.88 4.93 -6.54
N THR A 37 18.04 5.56 -6.71
CA THR A 37 18.83 5.46 -7.93
C THR A 37 20.30 5.32 -7.58
N GLU A 38 21.07 4.74 -8.49
CA GLU A 38 22.52 4.67 -8.37
C GLU A 38 23.17 5.81 -9.13
N SER A 39 24.25 6.34 -8.58
CA SER A 39 25.13 7.30 -9.24
C SER A 39 26.57 6.86 -9.08
N SER A 40 27.34 6.87 -10.16
CA SER A 40 28.74 6.47 -10.16
C SER A 40 29.64 7.67 -10.41
N GLU A 41 30.73 7.78 -9.67
CA GLU A 41 31.77 8.79 -9.84
C GLU A 41 33.13 8.11 -10.03
N THR A 42 33.88 8.49 -11.06
CA THR A 42 35.25 7.99 -11.28
C THR A 42 36.26 9.00 -10.77
N LYS A 43 37.15 8.59 -9.86
CA LYS A 43 38.24 9.40 -9.30
C LYS A 43 39.52 8.56 -9.24
N ALA A 44 40.63 9.11 -9.75
CA ALA A 44 41.94 8.45 -9.75
C ALA A 44 41.89 6.98 -10.26
N ASN A 45 41.28 6.76 -11.42
CA ASN A 45 41.05 5.44 -12.05
C ASN A 45 40.23 4.43 -11.23
N LYS A 46 39.52 4.88 -10.19
CA LYS A 46 38.58 4.06 -9.40
C LYS A 46 37.16 4.58 -9.56
N THR A 47 36.22 3.68 -9.83
CA THR A 47 34.78 4.00 -9.91
C THR A 47 34.11 3.74 -8.57
N TYR A 48 33.37 4.72 -8.08
CA TYR A 48 32.64 4.66 -6.81
C TYR A 48 31.14 4.78 -7.08
N THR A 49 30.38 3.76 -6.67
CA THR A 49 28.91 3.78 -6.76
C THR A 49 28.30 4.26 -5.45
N TYR A 50 27.29 5.12 -5.57
CA TYR A 50 26.51 5.65 -4.47
C TYR A 50 25.02 5.50 -4.74
N ILE A 51 24.25 5.30 -3.69
CA ILE A 51 22.79 5.33 -3.73
C ILE A 51 22.32 6.74 -3.44
N ARG A 52 21.35 7.21 -4.23
CA ARG A 52 20.65 8.47 -4.01
C ARG A 52 19.17 8.22 -3.80
N LEU A 53 18.59 8.92 -2.83
CA LEU A 53 17.15 9.06 -2.68
C LEU A 53 16.69 10.25 -3.51
N VAL A 54 15.87 9.98 -4.50
CA VAL A 54 15.24 11.00 -5.34
C VAL A 54 13.82 11.22 -4.86
N THR A 55 13.38 12.48 -4.87
CA THR A 55 12.03 12.88 -4.45
C THR A 55 11.52 13.93 -5.42
N GLU A 56 10.33 13.69 -5.99
CA GLU A 56 9.69 14.57 -6.97
C GLU A 56 8.23 14.82 -6.58
N LYS A 57 8.00 15.76 -5.66
CA LYS A 57 6.63 16.12 -5.26
C LYS A 57 5.95 16.89 -6.40
N PRO A 58 4.64 16.68 -6.65
CA PRO A 58 3.88 17.50 -7.59
C PRO A 58 4.05 19.00 -7.29
N GLY A 59 4.41 19.77 -8.32
CA GLY A 59 4.63 21.21 -8.21
C GLY A 59 5.94 21.62 -7.51
N LYS A 60 6.86 20.70 -7.22
CA LYS A 60 8.19 21.01 -6.66
C LYS A 60 9.31 20.49 -7.55
N LYS A 61 10.49 21.11 -7.41
CA LYS A 61 11.71 20.65 -8.09
C LYS A 61 12.13 19.27 -7.57
N LEU A 62 12.70 18.47 -8.46
CA LEU A 62 13.35 17.21 -8.13
C LEU A 62 14.51 17.45 -7.16
N VAL A 63 14.53 16.70 -6.05
CA VAL A 63 15.59 16.75 -5.05
C VAL A 63 16.25 15.38 -4.96
N SER A 64 17.59 15.34 -4.91
CA SER A 64 18.36 14.10 -4.84
C SER A 64 19.39 14.13 -3.72
N LYS A 65 19.20 13.30 -2.70
CA LYS A 65 20.07 13.20 -1.51
C LYS A 65 20.89 11.90 -1.54
N SER A 66 22.20 11.99 -1.35
CA SER A 66 23.04 10.79 -1.23
C SER A 66 22.74 10.03 0.07
N LEU A 67 22.57 8.72 -0.05
CA LEU A 67 22.44 7.79 1.07
C LEU A 67 23.76 7.07 1.39
N GLY A 68 24.82 7.32 0.60
CA GLY A 68 26.11 6.67 0.73
C GLY A 68 26.25 5.47 -0.20
N LYS A 69 27.12 4.52 0.16
CA LYS A 69 27.39 3.34 -0.66
C LYS A 69 26.18 2.38 -0.72
N PRO A 70 26.10 1.53 -1.77
CA PRO A 70 25.23 0.37 -1.78
C PRO A 70 25.34 -0.42 -0.47
N ASN A 71 24.22 -0.99 -0.05
CA ASN A 71 24.05 -1.73 1.21
C ASN A 71 24.42 -1.02 2.52
N SER A 72 24.70 0.29 2.52
CA SER A 72 24.86 1.07 3.75
C SER A 72 23.58 1.05 4.60
N LYS A 73 23.71 1.32 5.91
CA LYS A 73 22.57 1.34 6.85
C LYS A 73 21.42 2.21 6.34
N ARG A 74 21.73 3.44 5.87
CA ARG A 74 20.73 4.37 5.31
C ARG A 74 20.06 3.85 4.04
N HIS A 75 20.81 3.20 3.15
CA HIS A 75 20.24 2.55 1.97
C HIS A 75 19.27 1.43 2.37
N GLN A 76 19.66 0.56 3.31
CA GLN A 76 18.81 -0.53 3.77
C GLN A 76 17.54 -0.02 4.48
N GLU A 77 17.66 1.03 5.29
CA GLU A 77 16.53 1.68 5.96
C GLU A 77 15.50 2.19 4.93
N TRP A 78 15.95 2.87 3.88
CA TRP A 78 15.07 3.36 2.82
C TRP A 78 14.50 2.25 1.94
N LYS A 79 15.29 1.21 1.66
CA LYS A 79 14.79 0.02 0.94
C LYS A 79 13.64 -0.63 1.72
N ARG A 80 13.79 -0.80 3.04
CA ARG A 80 12.71 -1.30 3.92
C ARG A 80 11.50 -0.36 3.94
N ALA A 81 11.71 0.96 3.91
CA ALA A 81 10.63 1.92 3.87
C ALA A 81 9.80 1.84 2.57
N MET A 82 10.46 1.58 1.43
CA MET A 82 9.79 1.36 0.14
C MET A 82 9.02 0.04 0.09
N ILE A 83 9.60 -1.03 0.64
CA ILE A 83 8.91 -2.33 0.77
C ILE A 83 7.64 -2.18 1.62
N ARG A 84 7.69 -1.43 2.74
CA ARG A 84 6.49 -1.15 3.54
C ARG A 84 5.43 -0.38 2.77
N ARG A 85 5.83 0.63 1.98
CA ARG A 85 4.92 1.39 1.12
C ARG A 85 4.22 0.48 0.12
N GLU A 86 4.97 -0.39 -0.54
CA GLU A 86 4.44 -1.35 -1.53
C GLU A 86 3.47 -2.35 -0.88
N ALA A 87 3.82 -2.90 0.28
CA ALA A 87 2.94 -3.78 1.04
C ALA A 87 1.63 -3.07 1.45
N ILE A 88 1.70 -1.82 1.91
CA ILE A 88 0.51 -1.03 2.23
C ILE A 88 -0.35 -0.81 0.99
N ALA A 89 0.25 -0.42 -0.14
CA ALA A 89 -0.50 -0.19 -1.38
C ALA A 89 -1.23 -1.45 -1.87
N GLU A 90 -0.60 -2.62 -1.76
CA GLU A 90 -1.23 -3.91 -2.07
C GLU A 90 -2.40 -4.20 -1.13
N LEU A 91 -2.23 -4.02 0.18
CA LEU A 91 -3.29 -4.21 1.17
C LEU A 91 -4.46 -3.24 0.96
N GLU A 92 -4.19 -1.99 0.59
CA GLU A 92 -5.21 -0.99 0.25
C GLU A 92 -5.99 -1.38 -1.01
N GLN A 93 -5.33 -1.99 -2.01
CA GLN A 93 -6.02 -2.56 -3.17
C GLN A 93 -6.95 -3.72 -2.78
N GLN A 94 -6.48 -4.62 -1.91
CA GLN A 94 -7.30 -5.73 -1.40
C GLN A 94 -8.53 -5.22 -0.64
N LEU A 95 -8.36 -4.19 0.20
CA LEU A 95 -9.48 -3.52 0.89
C LEU A 95 -10.51 -2.96 -0.09
N LYS A 96 -10.06 -2.32 -1.17
CA LYS A 96 -10.95 -1.76 -2.20
C LYS A 96 -11.78 -2.86 -2.88
N ILE A 97 -11.17 -3.99 -3.19
CA ILE A 97 -11.87 -5.14 -3.77
C ILE A 97 -12.91 -5.67 -2.78
N LEU A 98 -12.55 -5.79 -1.50
CA LEU A 98 -13.43 -6.29 -0.46
C LEU A 98 -14.65 -5.38 -0.23
N ASP A 99 -14.46 -4.06 -0.22
CA ASP A 99 -15.54 -3.09 -0.11
C ASP A 99 -16.56 -3.23 -1.26
N ILE A 100 -16.07 -3.42 -2.49
CA ILE A 100 -16.94 -3.69 -3.65
C ILE A 100 -17.76 -4.97 -3.46
N LEU A 101 -17.16 -6.03 -2.90
CA LEU A 101 -17.85 -7.29 -2.64
C LEU A 101 -18.93 -7.13 -1.57
N VAL A 102 -18.65 -6.39 -0.50
CA VAL A 102 -19.63 -6.07 0.56
C VAL A 102 -20.81 -5.30 -0.03
N GLN A 103 -20.56 -4.28 -0.85
CA GLN A 103 -21.61 -3.50 -1.50
C GLN A 103 -22.49 -4.36 -2.42
N ARG A 104 -21.88 -5.25 -3.22
CA ARG A 104 -22.60 -6.19 -4.09
C ARG A 104 -23.47 -7.14 -3.29
N GLN A 105 -22.98 -7.65 -2.17
CA GLN A 105 -23.76 -8.53 -1.30
C GLN A 105 -24.96 -7.80 -0.70
N ALA A 106 -24.77 -6.57 -0.20
CA ALA A 106 -25.84 -5.76 0.35
C ALA A 106 -26.93 -5.48 -0.70
N GLN A 107 -26.54 -5.20 -1.94
CA GLN A 107 -27.46 -5.00 -3.05
C GLN A 107 -28.25 -6.28 -3.38
N ALA A 108 -27.58 -7.44 -3.44
CA ALA A 108 -28.23 -8.72 -3.70
C ALA A 108 -29.25 -9.09 -2.62
N THR A 109 -28.88 -8.93 -1.35
CA THR A 109 -29.78 -9.13 -0.21
C THR A 109 -31.02 -8.24 -0.30
N LYS A 110 -30.85 -6.97 -0.64
CA LYS A 110 -31.96 -6.02 -0.82
C LYS A 110 -32.92 -6.46 -1.92
N LEU A 111 -32.39 -6.90 -3.07
CA LEU A 111 -33.19 -7.38 -4.20
C LEU A 111 -33.97 -8.65 -3.84
N LEU A 112 -33.35 -9.60 -3.16
CA LEU A 112 -34.02 -10.83 -2.71
C LEU A 112 -35.19 -10.51 -1.77
N GLY A 113 -35.00 -9.62 -0.79
CA GLY A 113 -36.08 -9.20 0.09
C GLY A 113 -37.24 -8.51 -0.64
N GLN A 114 -36.95 -7.77 -1.73
CA GLN A 114 -37.99 -7.17 -2.56
C GLN A 114 -38.77 -8.22 -3.36
N LEU A 115 -38.09 -9.23 -3.91
CA LEU A 115 -38.72 -10.32 -4.65
C LEU A 115 -39.60 -11.20 -3.76
N GLU A 116 -39.15 -11.51 -2.53
CA GLU A 116 -39.95 -12.25 -1.55
C GLU A 116 -41.24 -11.50 -1.21
N ASN A 117 -41.20 -10.18 -1.02
CA ASN A 117 -42.38 -9.36 -0.77
C ASN A 117 -43.37 -9.32 -1.96
N LEU A 118 -42.89 -9.49 -3.19
CA LEU A 118 -43.73 -9.54 -4.39
C LEU A 118 -44.38 -10.92 -4.63
N LEU A 119 -43.84 -11.99 -4.03
CA LEU A 119 -44.34 -13.36 -4.17
C LEU A 119 -45.31 -13.78 -3.06
N ILE A 120 -45.47 -12.95 -2.02
CA ILE A 120 -46.38 -13.17 -0.88
C ILE A 120 -47.69 -12.36 -1.02
N LEU A 121 -47.81 -11.53 -2.07
CA LEU A 121 -49.04 -10.87 -2.52
C LEU A 121 -49.65 -11.63 -3.71
#